data_AF-A0A2J4ZLT1-F1
#
_entry.id   AF-A0A2J4ZLT1-F1
#
_cell.length_a   1.000
_cell.length_b   1.000
_cell.length_c   1.000
_cell.angle_alpha   90.00
_cell.angle_beta   90.00
_cell.angle_gamma   90.00
#
_symmetry.space_group_name_H-M   'P 1'
#
loop_
_entity.id
_entity.type
_entity.pdbx_description
1 polymer ?
#
loop_
_entity_poly.entity_id
_entity_poly.type
_entity_poly.pdbx_seq_one_letter_code
_entity_poly.pdbx_strand_id
1 'polypeptide(L)'
;SYFEAQAAPGRKLLPVAPDALASDLQTLGFILAAGEKAVQNVYEHNLRPAEKQHNPWIARITTQLLAACREWNRLLEERPAAAVPDQVAVTSTVIWTFIQSTIPHVVHAGDFNHIRSVAELFETHSAFKKHPFS
;
A
#
# COMPACT_ATOMS: atom_id res chain seq x y z
N SER A 1 -8.51 -7.99 12.86
CA SER A 1 -8.53 -9.32 13.52
C SER A 1 -9.87 -10.05 13.39
N TYR A 2 -11.02 -9.37 13.27
CA TYR A 2 -12.33 -10.03 13.23
C TYR A 2 -12.49 -11.11 12.14
N PHE A 3 -12.15 -10.81 10.88
CA PHE A 3 -12.23 -11.79 9.79
C PHE A 3 -11.18 -12.89 9.89
N GLU A 4 -9.95 -12.56 10.29
CA GLU A 4 -8.88 -13.53 10.57
C GLU A 4 -9.24 -14.52 11.69
N ALA A 5 -9.99 -14.08 12.71
CA ALA A 5 -10.42 -14.94 13.80
C ALA A 5 -11.54 -15.93 13.39
N GLN A 6 -12.34 -15.57 12.39
CA GLN A 6 -13.41 -16.44 11.85
C GLN A 6 -12.95 -17.33 10.70
N ALA A 7 -11.85 -16.96 10.04
CA ALA A 7 -11.33 -17.72 8.92
C ALA A 7 -10.83 -19.10 9.38
N ALA A 8 -11.20 -20.14 8.62
CA ALA A 8 -10.56 -21.44 8.74
C ALA A 8 -9.03 -21.29 8.53
N PRO A 9 -8.18 -22.13 9.15
CA PRO A 9 -6.73 -21.98 9.08
C PRO A 9 -6.17 -21.80 7.66
N GLY A 10 -6.70 -22.53 6.66
CA GLY A 10 -6.27 -22.42 5.26
C GLY A 10 -6.81 -21.21 4.48
N ARG A 11 -7.53 -20.30 5.14
CA ARG A 11 -8.07 -19.05 4.55
C ARG A 11 -7.55 -17.79 5.25
N LYS A 12 -6.64 -17.93 6.21
CA LYS A 12 -6.00 -16.80 6.86
C LYS A 12 -5.05 -16.13 5.89
N LEU A 13 -5.04 -14.80 5.92
CA LEU A 13 -4.18 -13.97 5.07
C LEU A 13 -2.93 -13.51 5.82
N LEU A 14 -2.89 -13.71 7.14
CA LEU A 14 -1.71 -13.47 7.97
C LEU A 14 -1.06 -14.79 8.39
N PRO A 15 0.28 -14.83 8.47
CA PRO A 15 0.99 -16.00 8.94
C PRO A 15 0.75 -16.24 10.44
N VAL A 16 0.83 -17.50 10.86
CA VAL A 16 0.69 -17.90 12.27
C VAL A 16 2.03 -17.89 13.01
N ALA A 17 3.13 -18.13 12.29
CA ALA A 17 4.47 -18.11 12.88
C ALA A 17 4.83 -16.69 13.34
N PRO A 18 5.26 -16.49 14.61
CA PRO A 18 5.46 -15.16 15.17
C PRO A 18 6.40 -14.25 14.38
N ASP A 19 7.54 -14.77 13.91
CA ASP A 19 8.53 -13.96 13.19
C ASP A 19 8.02 -13.53 11.81
N ALA A 20 7.35 -14.44 11.10
CA ALA A 20 6.69 -14.12 9.83
C ALA A 20 5.57 -13.09 10.03
N LEU A 21 4.79 -13.23 11.12
CA LEU A 21 3.74 -12.27 11.45
C LEU A 21 4.31 -10.90 11.79
N ALA A 22 5.39 -10.82 12.56
CA ALA A 22 6.05 -9.56 12.86
C ALA A 22 6.57 -8.87 11.60
N SER A 23 7.22 -9.63 10.69
CA SER A 23 7.70 -9.12 9.40
C SER A 23 6.57 -8.59 8.50
N ASP A 24 5.47 -9.34 8.41
CA ASP A 24 4.32 -8.93 7.60
C ASP A 24 3.62 -7.71 8.22
N LEU A 25 3.50 -7.64 9.55
CA LEU A 25 2.93 -6.48 10.23
C LEU A 25 3.80 -5.23 10.08
N GLN A 26 5.13 -5.36 10.09
CA GLN A 26 6.05 -4.26 9.81
C GLN A 26 5.82 -3.72 8.39
N THR A 27 5.78 -4.62 7.40
CA THR A 27 5.53 -4.26 5.99
C THR A 27 4.18 -3.57 5.83
N LEU A 28 3.12 -4.14 6.43
CA LEU A 28 1.77 -3.55 6.44
C LEU A 28 1.74 -2.16 7.07
N GLY A 29 2.52 -1.93 8.14
CA GLY A 29 2.66 -0.62 8.75
C GLY A 29 3.11 0.46 7.76
N PHE A 30 4.14 0.17 6.95
CA PHE A 30 4.62 1.11 5.93
C PHE A 30 3.66 1.27 4.76
N ILE A 31 3.00 0.19 4.32
CA ILE A 31 1.97 0.26 3.28
C ILE A 31 0.83 1.19 3.73
N LEU A 32 0.32 0.99 4.95
CA LEU A 32 -0.77 1.80 5.50
C LEU A 32 -0.35 3.25 5.73
N ALA A 33 0.89 3.49 6.18
CA ALA A 33 1.44 4.84 6.31
C ALA A 33 1.52 5.55 4.95
N ALA A 34 1.94 4.86 3.89
CA ALA A 34 1.91 5.40 2.53
C ALA A 34 0.48 5.75 2.10
N GLY A 35 -0.48 4.85 2.33
CA GLY A 35 -1.91 5.11 2.09
C GLY A 35 -2.44 6.34 2.83
N GLU A 36 -2.13 6.47 4.12
CA GLU A 36 -2.51 7.62 4.95
C GLU A 36 -1.98 8.94 4.37
N LYS A 37 -0.69 8.98 3.97
CA LYS A 37 -0.08 10.19 3.42
C LYS A 37 -0.57 10.51 2.01
N ALA A 38 -0.86 9.49 1.21
CA ALA A 38 -1.49 9.68 -0.08
C ALA A 38 -2.89 10.31 0.05
N VAL A 39 -3.72 9.83 0.98
CA VAL A 39 -5.03 10.43 1.27
C VAL A 39 -4.88 11.87 1.78
N GLN A 40 -3.94 12.15 2.68
CA GLN A 40 -3.67 13.52 3.15
C GLN A 40 -3.24 14.44 1.99
N ASN A 41 -2.46 13.93 1.04
CA ASN A 41 -2.05 14.69 -0.13
C ASN A 41 -3.26 14.99 -1.03
N VAL A 42 -4.10 13.99 -1.32
CA VAL A 42 -5.34 14.16 -2.09
C VAL A 42 -6.28 15.16 -1.41
N TYR A 43 -6.47 15.07 -0.09
CA TYR A 43 -7.37 15.96 0.64
C TYR A 43 -6.89 17.40 0.64
N GLU A 44 -5.59 17.63 0.83
CA GLU A 44 -5.03 18.98 0.81
C GLU A 44 -5.21 19.64 -0.56
N HIS A 45 -5.02 18.91 -1.65
CA HIS A 45 -5.15 19.45 -3.01
C HIS A 45 -6.60 19.56 -3.50
N ASN A 46 -7.48 18.61 -3.12
CA ASN A 46 -8.82 18.51 -3.72
C ASN A 46 -9.95 19.03 -2.82
N LEU A 47 -9.75 19.08 -1.49
CA LEU A 47 -10.79 19.50 -0.55
C LEU A 47 -10.55 20.91 0.02
N ARG A 48 -9.44 21.56 -0.38
CA ARG A 48 -9.13 22.94 0.01
C ARG A 48 -9.01 23.82 -1.23
N PRO A 49 -9.61 25.03 -1.21
CA PRO A 49 -9.31 26.07 -2.19
C PRO A 49 -7.79 26.30 -2.27
N ALA A 50 -7.28 26.61 -3.46
CA ALA A 50 -5.85 26.75 -3.71
C ALA A 50 -5.17 27.74 -2.76
N GLU A 51 -5.83 28.85 -2.47
CA GLU A 51 -5.36 29.89 -1.54
C GLU A 51 -5.33 29.45 -0.07
N LYS A 52 -5.99 28.34 0.27
CA LYS A 52 -5.96 27.74 1.60
C LYS A 52 -5.00 26.57 1.71
N GLN A 53 -4.40 26.10 0.62
CA GLN A 53 -3.43 25.01 0.67
C GLN A 53 -2.16 25.44 1.41
N HIS A 54 -1.61 24.55 2.23
CA HIS A 54 -0.46 24.84 3.07
C HIS A 54 0.79 24.09 2.59
N ASN A 55 1.61 24.77 1.79
CA ASN A 55 2.82 24.19 1.19
C ASN A 55 3.78 23.50 2.20
N PRO A 56 4.05 24.04 3.41
CA PRO A 56 4.86 23.33 4.40
C PRO A 56 4.25 21.99 4.84
N TRP A 57 2.93 21.89 4.93
CA TRP A 57 2.25 20.63 5.21
C TRP A 57 2.37 19.65 4.05
N ILE A 58 2.14 20.11 2.82
CA ILE A 58 2.31 19.31 1.60
C ILE A 58 3.73 18.74 1.53
N ALA A 59 4.75 19.58 1.74
CA ALA A 59 6.15 19.15 1.72
C ALA A 59 6.44 18.07 2.78
N ARG A 60 5.88 18.21 3.98
CA ARG A 60 6.02 17.24 5.06
C ARG A 60 5.38 15.90 4.70
N ILE A 61 4.11 15.88 4.29
CA ILE A 61 3.41 14.62 3.98
C ILE A 61 4.00 13.94 2.75
N THR A 62 4.48 14.70 1.76
CA THR A 62 5.18 14.14 0.59
C THR A 62 6.49 13.48 1.00
N THR A 63 7.27 14.10 1.89
CA THR A 63 8.50 13.50 2.42
C THR A 63 8.21 12.18 3.15
N GLN A 64 7.16 12.16 3.97
CA GLN A 64 6.73 10.97 4.70
C GLN A 64 6.19 9.87 3.77
N LEU A 65 5.40 10.24 2.77
CA LEU A 65 4.89 9.33 1.74
C LEU A 65 6.04 8.62 1.02
N LEU A 66 6.99 9.39 0.50
CA LEU A 66 8.13 8.84 -0.23
C LEU A 66 9.03 7.98 0.67
N ALA A 67 9.19 8.35 1.94
CA ALA A 67 9.92 7.52 2.90
C ALA A 67 9.22 6.18 3.16
N ALA A 68 7.91 6.20 3.33
CA ALA A 68 7.12 4.98 3.50
C ALA A 68 7.16 4.09 2.25
N CYS A 69 7.04 4.66 1.05
CA CYS A 69 7.17 3.91 -0.20
C CYS A 69 8.56 3.29 -0.37
N ARG A 70 9.64 3.99 -0.01
CA ARG A 70 11.00 3.43 -0.06
C ARG A 70 11.17 2.23 0.86
N GLU A 71 10.72 2.35 2.10
CA GLU A 71 10.86 1.26 3.08
C GLU A 71 9.94 0.08 2.75
N TRP A 72 8.71 0.35 2.30
CA TRP A 72 7.83 -0.69 1.76
C TRP A 72 8.46 -1.42 0.57
N ASN A 73 9.02 -0.69 -0.41
CA ASN A 73 9.66 -1.31 -1.56
C ASN A 73 10.88 -2.17 -1.17
N ARG A 74 11.69 -1.71 -0.21
CA ARG A 74 12.83 -2.47 0.35
C ARG A 74 12.36 -3.74 1.06
N LEU A 75 11.32 -3.65 1.88
CA LEU A 75 10.78 -4.81 2.60
C LEU A 75 10.17 -5.85 1.64
N LEU A 76 9.57 -5.43 0.53
CA LEU A 76 9.09 -6.36 -0.50
C LEU A 76 10.23 -7.05 -1.27
N GLU A 77 11.40 -6.43 -1.41
CA GLU A 77 12.58 -7.05 -2.01
C GLU A 77 13.07 -8.25 -1.17
N GLU A 78 13.07 -8.09 0.15
CA GLU A 78 13.51 -9.12 1.11
C GLU A 78 12.44 -10.18 1.38
N ARG A 79 11.19 -9.90 1.03
CA ARG A 79 10.05 -10.78 1.29
C ARG A 79 9.90 -11.84 0.20
N PRO A 80 9.71 -13.13 0.56
CA PRO A 80 9.37 -14.15 -0.41
C PRO A 80 8.10 -13.80 -1.19
N ALA A 81 8.12 -14.02 -2.50
CA ALA A 81 6.97 -13.75 -3.36
C ALA A 81 5.76 -14.61 -2.93
N ALA A 82 4.62 -13.96 -2.72
CA ALA A 82 3.39 -14.64 -2.35
C ALA A 82 2.77 -15.34 -3.59
N ALA A 83 2.54 -16.65 -3.51
CA ALA A 83 1.91 -17.42 -4.59
C ALA A 83 0.38 -17.20 -4.69
N VAL A 84 -0.24 -16.79 -3.58
CA VAL A 84 -1.66 -16.46 -3.46
C VAL A 84 -1.79 -15.13 -2.73
N PRO A 85 -2.91 -14.38 -2.88
CA PRO A 85 -3.07 -13.11 -2.19
C PRO A 85 -3.07 -13.32 -0.68
N ASP A 86 -2.06 -12.80 0.00
CA ASP A 86 -1.99 -12.64 1.46
C ASP A 86 -2.31 -11.19 1.85
N GLN A 87 -2.28 -10.86 3.14
CA GLN A 87 -2.66 -9.52 3.60
C GLN A 87 -1.69 -8.44 3.08
N VAL A 88 -0.40 -8.75 2.96
CA VAL A 88 0.63 -7.83 2.42
C VAL A 88 0.36 -7.56 0.95
N ALA A 89 0.16 -8.60 0.14
CA ALA A 89 -0.17 -8.49 -1.27
C ALA A 89 -1.46 -7.70 -1.49
N VAL A 90 -2.53 -8.05 -0.76
CA VAL A 90 -3.82 -7.37 -0.90
C VAL A 90 -3.71 -5.88 -0.59
N THR A 91 -3.10 -5.54 0.55
CA THR A 91 -2.95 -4.14 0.97
C THR A 91 -2.01 -3.39 0.04
N SER A 92 -0.92 -4.04 -0.40
CA SER A 92 0.05 -3.48 -1.34
C SER A 92 -0.61 -3.07 -2.65
N THR A 93 -1.35 -3.99 -3.27
CA THR A 93 -2.01 -3.75 -4.55
C THR A 93 -3.03 -2.63 -4.43
N VAL A 94 -3.91 -2.67 -3.42
CA VAL A 94 -4.94 -1.63 -3.24
C VAL A 94 -4.31 -0.24 -3.03
N ILE A 95 -3.33 -0.12 -2.14
CA ILE A 95 -2.71 1.17 -1.84
C ILE A 95 -1.88 1.68 -3.03
N TRP A 96 -1.17 0.80 -3.73
CA TRP A 96 -0.40 1.20 -4.91
C TRP A 96 -1.31 1.69 -6.04
N THR A 97 -2.37 0.95 -6.35
CA THR A 97 -3.36 1.35 -7.36
C THR A 97 -3.98 2.69 -6.99
N PHE A 98 -4.38 2.90 -5.73
CA PHE A 98 -4.87 4.21 -5.26
C PHE A 98 -3.85 5.34 -5.49
N ILE A 99 -2.58 5.15 -5.10
CA ILE A 99 -1.52 6.15 -5.26
C ILE A 99 -1.33 6.49 -6.75
N GLN A 100 -1.22 5.49 -7.61
CA GLN A 100 -0.98 5.69 -9.04
C GLN A 100 -2.20 6.29 -9.77
N SER A 101 -3.41 6.01 -9.30
CA SER A 101 -4.63 6.61 -9.85
C SER A 101 -4.85 8.06 -9.39
N THR A 102 -4.37 8.45 -8.21
CA THR A 102 -4.72 9.75 -7.62
C THR A 102 -3.59 10.77 -7.61
N ILE A 103 -2.34 10.33 -7.38
CA ILE A 103 -1.17 11.20 -7.26
C ILE A 103 0.08 10.62 -7.95
N PRO A 104 -0.01 10.17 -9.23
CA PRO A 104 1.13 9.56 -9.94
C PRO A 104 2.32 10.51 -10.14
N HIS A 105 2.08 11.82 -10.03
CA HIS A 105 3.11 12.85 -10.12
C HIS A 105 3.91 13.02 -8.82
N VAL A 106 3.41 12.51 -7.68
CA VAL A 106 4.11 12.54 -6.39
C VAL A 106 4.95 11.29 -6.20
N VAL A 107 4.43 10.11 -6.60
CA VAL A 107 5.10 8.82 -6.46
C VAL A 107 5.30 8.21 -7.84
N HIS A 108 6.48 8.42 -8.41
CA HIS A 108 6.80 7.91 -9.75
C HIS A 108 6.96 6.39 -9.73
N ALA A 109 6.19 5.69 -10.57
CA ALA A 109 6.17 4.23 -10.60
C ALA A 109 7.54 3.58 -10.88
N GLY A 110 8.41 4.26 -11.65
CA GLY A 110 9.74 3.76 -11.99
C GLY A 110 10.69 3.62 -10.79
N ASP A 111 10.42 4.31 -9.69
CA ASP A 111 11.28 4.32 -8.50
C ASP A 111 10.98 3.15 -7.55
N PHE A 112 9.86 2.45 -7.75
CA PHE A 112 9.32 1.45 -6.82
C PHE A 112 8.96 0.13 -7.51
N ASN A 113 9.97 -0.50 -8.11
CA ASN A 113 9.78 -1.69 -8.96
C ASN A 113 9.12 -2.87 -8.24
N HIS A 114 9.48 -3.16 -6.98
CA HIS A 114 8.92 -4.31 -6.26
C HIS A 114 7.45 -4.08 -5.90
N ILE A 115 7.09 -2.85 -5.51
CA ILE A 115 5.69 -2.48 -5.29
C ILE A 115 4.89 -2.63 -6.58
N ARG A 116 5.42 -2.06 -7.68
CA ARG A 116 4.77 -2.14 -9.00
C ARG A 116 4.55 -3.60 -9.43
N SER A 117 5.56 -4.46 -9.30
CA SER A 117 5.45 -5.87 -9.68
C SER A 117 4.41 -6.64 -8.87
N VAL A 118 4.29 -6.38 -7.56
CA VAL A 118 3.23 -6.98 -6.74
C VAL A 118 1.85 -6.51 -7.21
N ALA A 119 1.68 -5.22 -7.45
CA ALA A 119 0.40 -4.68 -7.91
C ALA A 119 -0.01 -5.24 -9.28
N GLU A 120 0.91 -5.24 -10.26
CA GLU A 120 0.67 -5.80 -11.60
C GLU A 120 0.28 -7.29 -11.53
N LEU A 121 0.96 -8.08 -10.69
CA LEU A 121 0.65 -9.48 -10.50
C LEU A 121 -0.78 -9.67 -9.98
N PHE A 122 -1.13 -8.99 -8.89
CA PHE A 122 -2.39 -9.24 -8.19
C PHE A 122 -3.61 -8.51 -8.79
N GLU A 123 -3.45 -7.41 -9.51
CA GLU A 123 -4.55 -6.81 -10.28
C GLU A 123 -5.10 -7.77 -11.35
N THR A 124 -4.30 -8.72 -11.82
CA THR A 124 -4.77 -9.75 -12.76
C THR A 124 -5.55 -10.89 -12.08
N HIS A 125 -5.49 -10.98 -10.75
CA HIS A 125 -6.14 -12.03 -9.95
C HIS A 125 -7.67 -11.86 -9.95
N SER A 126 -8.40 -12.98 -9.90
CA SER A 126 -9.87 -12.99 -10.03
C SER A 126 -10.59 -12.15 -8.97
N ALA A 127 -10.07 -12.13 -7.74
CA ALA A 127 -10.62 -11.31 -6.65
C ALA A 127 -10.53 -9.81 -6.94
N PHE A 128 -9.42 -9.34 -7.53
CA PHE A 128 -9.23 -7.93 -7.89
C PHE A 128 -10.08 -7.55 -9.11
N LYS A 129 -10.10 -8.38 -10.15
CA LYS A 129 -10.97 -8.18 -11.32
C LYS A 129 -12.45 -8.06 -10.97
N LYS A 130 -12.90 -8.75 -9.91
CA LYS A 130 -14.28 -8.66 -9.41
C LYS A 130 -14.57 -7.32 -8.70
N HIS A 131 -13.54 -6.66 -8.17
CA HIS A 131 -13.63 -5.42 -7.40
C HIS A 131 -12.63 -4.38 -7.94
N PRO A 132 -12.81 -3.90 -9.18
CA PRO A 132 -11.85 -2.99 -9.82
C PRO A 132 -11.85 -1.62 -9.14
N PHE A 133 -10.69 -0.96 -9.16
CA PHE A 133 -10.58 0.45 -8.78
C PHE A 133 -11.27 1.32 -9.85
N SER A 134 -12.24 2.15 -9.44
CA SER A 134 -13.11 2.93 -10.33
C SER A 134 -12.89 4.43 -10.18
#